data_AF-A0A349EMF8-F1
#
_entry.id   AF-A0A349EMF8-F1
#
_cell.length_a   1.000
_cell.length_b   1.000
_cell.length_c   1.000
_cell.angle_alpha   90.00
_cell.angle_beta   90.00
_cell.angle_gamma   90.00
#
_symmetry.space_group_name_H-M   'P 1'
#
loop_
_entity.id
_entity.type
_entity.pdbx_description
1 polymer ?
#
loop_
_entity_poly.entity_id
_entity_poly.type
_entity_poly.pdbx_seq_one_letter_code
_entity_poly.pdbx_strand_id
1 'polypeptide(L)' 'MLPKDGTPIVTICYTGHTASQTNAILNLLGYNAWSLRFGIMGWNKETNMKVWSSKVSQIIYGAGYTTEATQ' A
#
# COMPACT_ATOMS: atom_id res chain seq x y z
N MET A 1 -3.49 20.33 10.51
CA MET A 1 -3.03 19.42 11.59
C MET A 1 -3.71 18.08 11.37
N LEU A 2 -3.03 16.96 11.57
CA LEU A 2 -3.64 15.63 11.40
C LEU A 2 -4.59 15.32 12.58
N PRO A 3 -5.75 14.70 12.33
CA PRO A 3 -6.73 14.38 13.36
C PRO A 3 -6.14 13.43 14.41
N LYS A 4 -6.24 13.80 15.68
CA LYS A 4 -5.76 13.02 16.85
C LYS A 4 -6.90 12.34 17.62
N ASP A 5 -8.13 12.45 17.12
CA ASP A 5 -9.35 11.91 17.71
C ASP A 5 -9.52 10.39 17.53
N GLY A 6 -8.47 9.70 17.09
CA GLY A 6 -8.49 8.26 16.81
C GLY A 6 -9.03 7.89 15.43
N THR A 7 -9.38 8.87 14.59
CA THR A 7 -9.78 8.64 13.20
C THR A 7 -8.71 7.81 12.48
N PRO A 8 -9.06 6.67 11.87
CA PRO A 8 -8.10 5.83 11.18
C PRO A 8 -7.49 6.59 9.98
N ILE A 9 -6.16 6.64 9.95
CA ILE A 9 -5.40 7.27 8.87
C ILE A 9 -4.84 6.16 7.99
N VAL A 10 -5.22 6.14 6.72
CA VAL A 10 -4.64 5.20 5.74
C VAL A 10 -3.49 5.89 5.00
N THR A 11 -2.28 5.39 5.20
CA THR A 11 -1.09 5.83 4.47
C THR A 11 -0.93 5.03 3.18
N ILE A 12 -0.68 5.73 2.08
CA ILE A 12 -0.54 5.15 0.75
C ILE A 12 0.65 5.76 0.02
N CYS A 13 1.35 4.93 -0.72
CA CYS A 13 2.35 5.34 -1.70
C CYS A 13 2.29 4.39 -2.89
N TYR A 14 3.20 4.54 -3.85
CA TYR A 14 3.14 3.80 -5.10
C TYR A 14 3.23 2.28 -4.92
N THR A 15 4.16 1.81 -4.06
CA THR A 15 4.45 0.39 -3.84
C THR A 15 4.31 -0.07 -2.38
N GLY A 16 3.91 0.84 -1.47
CA GLY A 16 3.80 0.58 -0.03
C GLY A 16 5.06 0.91 0.80
N HIS A 17 6.27 0.98 0.22
CA HIS A 17 7.52 1.15 0.99
C HIS A 17 7.60 2.42 1.83
N THR A 18 7.38 3.58 1.23
CA THR A 18 7.41 4.86 1.95
C THR A 18 6.21 4.99 2.87
N ALA A 19 5.06 4.47 2.46
CA ALA A 19 3.85 4.46 3.28
C ALA A 19 4.05 3.69 4.59
N SER A 20 4.71 2.52 4.56
CA SER A 20 5.01 1.75 5.77
C SER A 20 5.95 2.50 6.73
N GLN A 21 6.94 3.24 6.22
CA GLN A 21 7.82 4.07 7.05
C GLN A 21 7.03 5.21 7.72
N THR A 22 6.22 5.94 6.95
CA THR A 22 5.34 6.98 7.49
C THR A 22 4.33 6.40 8.48
N ASN A 23 3.79 5.22 8.20
CA ASN A 23 2.86 4.52 9.08
C ASN A 23 3.48 4.22 10.44
N ALA A 24 4.72 3.73 10.46
CA ALA A 24 5.44 3.46 11.70
C ALA A 24 5.65 4.74 12.52
N ILE A 25 6.02 5.85 11.87
CA ILE A 25 6.18 7.16 12.52
C ILE A 25 4.85 7.66 13.10
N LEU A 26 3.75 7.56 12.33
CA LEU A 26 2.43 7.99 12.80
C LEU A 26 1.96 7.15 14.00
N ASN A 27 2.15 5.83 13.96
CA ASN A 27 1.84 4.96 15.10
C ASN A 27 2.68 5.30 16.34
N LEU A 28 3.98 5.58 16.17
CA LEU A 28 4.84 6.01 17.28
C LEU A 28 4.38 7.31 17.92
N LEU A 29 3.81 8.22 17.12
CA LEU A 29 3.23 9.49 17.59
C LEU A 29 1.83 9.35 18.20
N GLY A 30 1.31 8.12 18.32
CA GLY A 30 0.01 7.82 18.93
C GLY A 30 -1.19 7.95 17.98
N TYR A 31 -0.96 8.02 16.67
CA TYR A 31 -2.05 8.01 15.68
C TYR A 31 -2.48 6.59 15.35
N ASN A 32 -3.77 6.40 15.07
CA ASN A 32 -4.32 5.16 14.53
C ASN A 32 -4.05 5.08 13.03
N ALA A 33 -2.82 4.71 12.63
CA ALA A 33 -2.41 4.69 11.23
C ALA A 33 -2.26 3.27 10.67
N TRP A 34 -2.76 3.07 9.46
CA TRP A 34 -2.72 1.81 8.70
C TRP A 34 -2.07 2.07 7.34
N SER A 35 -1.21 1.15 6.86
CA SER A 35 -0.67 1.23 5.50
C SER A 35 -1.44 0.35 4.55
N LEU A 36 -1.81 0.86 3.38
CA LEU A 36 -2.41 0.05 2.33
C LEU A 36 -1.39 -0.98 1.81
N ARG A 37 -1.74 -2.27 1.89
CA ARG A 37 -0.86 -3.35 1.42
C ARG A 37 -0.65 -3.24 -0.09
N PHE A 38 0.61 -3.33 -0.49
CA PHE A 38 1.11 -3.02 -1.84
C PHE A 38 0.97 -1.55 -2.27
N GLY A 39 0.42 -0.63 -1.48
CA GLY A 39 0.19 0.75 -1.93
C GLY A 39 -0.86 0.83 -3.04
N ILE A 40 -0.83 1.88 -3.87
CA ILE A 40 -1.85 2.12 -4.90
C ILE A 40 -1.91 1.00 -5.95
N MET A 41 -0.81 0.30 -6.19
CA MET A 41 -0.77 -0.84 -7.11
C MET A 41 -1.63 -2.02 -6.67
N GLY A 42 -1.89 -2.15 -5.37
CA GLY A 42 -2.78 -3.16 -4.81
C GLY A 42 -4.25 -2.73 -4.68
N TRP A 43 -4.60 -1.51 -5.11
CA TRP A 43 -5.95 -0.96 -4.96
C TRP A 43 -6.96 -1.62 -5.91
N ASN A 44 -6.55 -1.85 -7.15
CA ASN A 44 -7.38 -2.53 -8.15
C ASN A 44 -7.18 -4.05 -8.07
N LYS A 45 -8.11 -4.80 -8.69
CA LYS A 45 -8.01 -6.27 -8.78
C LYS A 45 -6.72 -6.69 -9.47
N GLU A 46 -6.42 -6.03 -10.58
CA GLU A 46 -5.24 -6.22 -11.38
C GLU A 46 -4.71 -4.85 -11.78
N THR A 47 -3.40 -4.66 -11.57
CA THR A 47 -2.70 -3.46 -12.00
C THR A 47 -1.52 -3.88 -12.85
N ASN A 48 -1.50 -3.50 -14.14
CA ASN A 48 -0.34 -3.69 -15.00
C ASN A 48 0.62 -2.51 -14.82
N MET A 49 1.78 -2.75 -14.20
CA MET A 49 2.75 -1.67 -14.01
C MET A 49 4.19 -2.17 -13.91
N LYS A 50 5.09 -1.20 -14.08
CA LYS A 50 6.54 -1.40 -14.06
C LYS A 50 7.05 -1.13 -12.64
N VAL A 51 7.09 -2.15 -11.80
CA VAL A 51 7.47 -1.99 -10.38
C VAL A 51 8.99 -2.00 -10.20
N TRP A 52 9.68 -2.98 -10.77
CA TRP A 52 11.11 -3.21 -10.57
C TRP A 52 11.96 -2.88 -11.81
N SER A 53 11.36 -2.85 -13.01
CA SER A 53 12.07 -2.63 -14.27
C SER A 53 11.26 -1.75 -15.21
N SER A 54 11.90 -0.71 -15.76
CA SER A 54 11.30 0.18 -16.76
C SER A 54 10.99 -0.53 -18.10
N LYS A 55 11.48 -1.75 -18.30
CA LYS A 55 11.29 -2.53 -19.53
C LYS A 55 10.21 -3.61 -19.40
N VAL A 56 9.94 -4.08 -18.19
CA VAL A 56 9.04 -5.23 -17.95
C VAL A 56 7.86 -4.79 -17.08
N SER A 57 6.66 -4.89 -17.63
CA SER A 57 5.43 -4.72 -16.85
C SER A 57 5.09 -6.02 -16.12
N GLN A 58 4.59 -5.91 -14.91
CA GLN A 58 4.09 -7.03 -14.10
C GLN A 58 2.61 -6.81 -13.81
N ILE A 59 1.85 -7.90 -13.76
CA ILE A 59 0.48 -7.88 -13.26
C ILE A 59 0.57 -8.02 -11.74
N ILE A 60 0.10 -7.00 -11.04
CA ILE A 60 0.00 -6.99 -9.59
C ILE A 60 -1.45 -7.30 -9.22
N TYR A 61 -1.64 -8.36 -8.45
CA TYR A 61 -2.95 -8.71 -7.90
C TYR A 61 -3.19 -7.95 -6.59
N GLY A 62 -4.38 -7.34 -6.48
CA GLY A 62 -4.77 -6.55 -5.32
C GLY A 62 -4.86 -7.35 -4.01
N ALA A 63 -4.84 -6.65 -2.87
CA ALA A 63 -4.67 -7.24 -1.53
C ALA A 63 -5.76 -8.23 -1.07
N GLY A 64 -6.82 -8.44 -1.86
CA GLY A 64 -7.94 -9.36 -1.60
C GLY A 64 -8.09 -10.50 -2.63
N TYR A 65 -7.14 -10.68 -3.55
CA TYR A 65 -7.18 -11.78 -4.53
C TYR A 65 -6.15 -12.85 -4.17
N THR A 66 -6.56 -14.12 -4.22
CA THR A 66 -5.66 -15.24 -3.95
C THR A 66 -4.67 -15.38 -5.10
N THR A 67 -3.39 -15.57 -4.77
CA THR A 67 -2.30 -15.81 -5.74
C THR A 67 -2.41 -17.16 -6.45
N GLU A 68 -3.53 -17.86 -6.29
CA GLU A 68 -3.84 -19.17 -6.89
C GLU A 68 -4.09 -19.09 -8.40
N ALA A 69 -4.26 -17.89 -8.96
CA ALA A 69 -4.33 -17.66 -10.41
C ALA A 69 -2.94 -17.55 -11.08
N THR A 70 -1.84 -17.82 -10.36
CA THR A 70 -0.48 -17.73 -10.89
C THR A 70 0.36 -18.96 -10.54
N GLN A 71 -0.11 -20.13 -10.97
CA GLN A 71 0.74 -21.30 -11.26
C GLN A 71 0.71 -21.60 -12.75
#